data_AF-A0A5T0IVR8-F1
#
_entry.id   AF-A0A5T0IVR8-F1
#
_cell.length_a   1.000
_cell.length_b   1.000
_cell.length_c   1.000
_cell.angle_alpha   90.00
_cell.angle_beta   90.00
_cell.angle_gamma   90.00
#
_symmetry.space_group_name_H-M   'P 1'
#
loop_
_entity.id
_entity.type
_entity.pdbx_description
1 polymer ?
#
loop_
_entity_poly.entity_id
_entity_poly.type
_entity_poly.pdbx_seq_one_letter_code
_entity_poly.pdbx_strand_id
1 'polypeptide(L)'
;MLEDKYDWKISKADQNGNVYYYFPKDEDEFKEAVVKNGGMSVYVYQDDKLIDEFHTKSRGYKWKIPIFGYLKNMHKDGEYFHRYYKNCKFFAIVD
;
A
#
# COMPACT_ATOMS: atom_id res chain seq x y z
N MET A 1 7.54 -4.38 14.56
CA MET A 1 6.59 -4.61 13.44
C MET A 1 7.20 -4.01 12.16
N LEU A 2 6.61 -4.19 10.96
CA LEU A 2 7.10 -3.47 9.76
C LEU A 2 7.12 -1.94 9.95
N GLU A 3 6.19 -1.45 10.78
CA GLU A 3 6.08 -0.05 11.19
C GLU A 3 7.37 0.57 11.74
N ASP A 4 8.24 -0.21 12.41
CA ASP A 4 9.48 0.31 13.02
C ASP A 4 10.69 0.26 12.08
N LYS A 5 10.54 -0.29 10.86
CA LYS A 5 11.69 -0.57 9.96
C LYS A 5 12.06 0.58 9.04
N TYR A 6 11.13 1.47 8.73
CA TYR A 6 11.30 2.52 7.71
C TYR A 6 10.71 3.84 8.19
N ASP A 7 11.16 4.98 7.64
CA ASP A 7 10.46 6.26 7.82
C ASP A 7 9.28 6.31 6.86
N TRP A 8 8.11 5.87 7.33
CA TRP A 8 6.91 5.75 6.52
C TRP A 8 6.25 7.10 6.24
N LYS A 9 5.59 7.21 5.08
CA LYS A 9 4.42 8.09 4.99
C LYS A 9 3.20 7.34 5.48
N ILE A 10 2.42 7.96 6.36
CA ILE A 10 1.26 7.34 7.01
C ILE A 10 0.00 8.13 6.67
N SER A 11 -1.09 7.43 6.34
CA SER A 11 -2.41 8.04 6.14
C SER A 11 -3.15 8.22 7.47
N LYS A 12 -4.21 9.03 7.47
CA LYS A 12 -5.27 8.88 8.48
C LYS A 12 -6.00 7.55 8.28
N ALA A 13 -6.56 7.01 9.36
CA ALA A 13 -7.46 5.85 9.29
C ALA A 13 -8.66 6.15 8.37
N ASP A 14 -9.09 5.16 7.60
CA ASP A 14 -10.33 5.23 6.84
C ASP A 14 -11.57 4.83 7.66
N GLN A 15 -12.74 4.82 7.04
CA GLN A 15 -14.02 4.48 7.68
C GLN A 15 -14.08 3.06 8.27
N ASN A 16 -13.20 2.15 7.85
CA ASN A 16 -13.09 0.80 8.36
C ASN A 16 -11.95 0.65 9.39
N GLY A 17 -11.33 1.75 9.79
CA GLY A 17 -10.18 1.75 10.70
C GLY A 17 -8.87 1.34 10.03
N ASN A 18 -8.82 1.24 8.70
CA ASN A 18 -7.59 0.82 8.01
C ASN A 18 -6.61 2.00 7.88
N VAL A 19 -5.32 1.72 8.10
CA VAL A 19 -4.23 2.70 7.99
C VAL A 19 -3.26 2.24 6.91
N TYR A 20 -2.82 3.19 6.08
CA TYR A 20 -1.97 2.91 4.92
C TYR A 20 -0.62 3.58 5.09
N TYR A 21 0.43 2.81 4.82
CA TYR A 21 1.83 3.17 4.94
C TYR A 21 2.49 2.95 3.58
N TYR A 22 3.37 3.87 3.18
CA TYR A 22 4.22 3.64 2.00
C TYR A 22 5.66 4.11 2.23
N PHE A 23 6.60 3.39 1.62
CA PHE A 23 8.03 3.68 1.63
C PHE A 23 8.65 3.43 0.25
N PRO A 24 9.48 4.35 -0.29
CA PRO A 24 9.98 5.62 0.28
C PRO A 24 8.89 6.65 0.60
N LYS A 25 9.13 7.56 1.56
CA LYS A 25 8.15 8.54 2.04
C LYS A 25 7.86 9.66 1.04
N ASP A 26 8.84 9.98 0.20
CA ASP A 26 8.66 10.91 -0.90
C ASP A 26 7.74 10.28 -1.96
N GLU A 27 6.69 11.02 -2.33
CA GLU A 27 5.65 10.48 -3.20
C GLU A 27 6.12 10.31 -4.65
N ASP A 28 6.98 11.21 -5.14
CA ASP A 28 7.49 11.14 -6.50
C ASP A 28 8.55 10.04 -6.61
N GLU A 29 9.44 9.93 -5.63
CA GLU A 29 10.42 8.83 -5.53
C GLU A 29 9.72 7.47 -5.51
N PHE A 30 8.69 7.31 -4.67
CA PHE A 30 7.92 6.08 -4.59
C PHE A 30 7.31 5.72 -5.95
N LYS A 31 6.63 6.68 -6.59
CA LYS A 31 5.97 6.45 -7.90
C LYS A 31 6.97 6.08 -8.98
N GLU A 32 8.11 6.75 -9.03
CA GLU A 32 9.17 6.45 -10.00
C GLU A 32 9.74 5.06 -9.75
N ALA A 33 9.99 4.70 -8.50
CA ALA A 33 10.45 3.37 -8.13
C ALA A 33 9.45 2.29 -8.56
N VAL A 34 8.15 2.47 -8.30
CA VAL A 34 7.13 1.48 -8.73
C VAL A 34 7.15 1.27 -10.24
N VAL A 35 7.27 2.36 -11.01
CA VAL A 35 7.31 2.29 -12.47
C VAL A 35 8.56 1.56 -12.95
N LYS A 36 9.72 1.86 -12.37
CA LYS A 36 11.00 1.26 -12.73
C LYS A 36 11.08 -0.23 -12.34
N ASN A 37 10.56 -0.58 -11.16
CA ASN A 37 10.68 -1.91 -10.57
C ASN A 37 9.51 -2.82 -10.98
N GLY A 38 8.57 -2.30 -11.77
CA GLY A 38 7.47 -3.08 -12.34
C GLY A 38 6.33 -3.36 -11.36
N GLY A 39 6.30 -2.71 -10.20
CA GLY A 39 5.31 -3.00 -9.16
C GLY A 39 5.70 -2.48 -7.78
N MET A 40 4.89 -2.86 -6.80
CA MET A 40 5.17 -2.69 -5.37
C MET A 40 4.62 -3.90 -4.62
N SER A 41 5.25 -4.24 -3.51
CA SER A 41 4.75 -5.26 -2.59
C SER A 41 3.89 -4.60 -1.53
N VAL A 42 2.75 -5.21 -1.21
CA VAL A 42 1.84 -4.73 -0.17
C VAL A 42 1.63 -5.84 0.86
N TYR A 43 1.87 -5.51 2.11
CA TYR A 43 1.69 -6.41 3.25
C TYR A 43 0.55 -5.91 4.13
N VAL A 44 -0.39 -6.80 4.47
CA VAL A 44 -1.58 -6.45 5.25
C VAL A 44 -1.52 -7.13 6.60
N TYR A 45 -1.55 -6.32 7.66
CA TYR A 45 -1.53 -6.78 9.04
C TYR A 45 -2.85 -6.49 9.75
N GLN A 46 -3.30 -7.44 10.56
CA GLN A 46 -4.41 -7.29 11.50
C GLN A 46 -3.96 -7.86 12.85
N ASP A 47 -4.14 -7.11 13.94
CA ASP A 47 -3.69 -7.48 15.29
C ASP A 47 -2.24 -8.03 15.30
N ASP A 48 -1.35 -7.30 14.63
CA ASP A 48 0.09 -7.59 14.48
C ASP A 48 0.45 -8.89 13.75
N LYS A 49 -0.53 -9.55 13.14
CA LYS A 49 -0.33 -10.74 12.28
C LYS A 49 -0.45 -10.37 10.82
N LEU A 50 0.50 -10.86 10.01
CA LEU A 50 0.41 -10.78 8.55
C LEU A 50 -0.74 -11.68 8.09
N ILE A 51 -1.74 -11.10 7.43
CA ILE A 51 -2.93 -11.83 6.93
C ILE A 51 -2.97 -11.91 5.41
N ASP A 52 -2.30 -11.01 4.71
CA ASP A 52 -2.19 -11.05 3.24
C ASP A 52 -0.91 -10.36 2.76
N GLU A 53 -0.41 -10.83 1.62
CA GLU A 53 0.73 -10.27 0.93
C GLU A 53 0.52 -10.44 -0.57
N PHE A 54 0.76 -9.39 -1.34
CA PHE A 54 0.71 -9.46 -2.79
C PHE A 54 1.59 -8.41 -3.45
N HIS A 55 1.97 -8.70 -4.70
CA HIS A 55 2.76 -7.81 -5.53
C HIS A 55 1.89 -7.22 -6.64
N THR A 56 1.88 -5.89 -6.76
CA THR A 56 1.17 -5.20 -7.84
C THR A 56 2.00 -5.22 -9.12
N LYS A 57 1.35 -5.07 -10.27
CA LYS A 57 2.07 -4.92 -11.55
C LYS A 57 1.91 -3.49 -12.07
N SER A 58 3.03 -2.81 -12.26
CA SER A 58 3.07 -1.55 -12.99
C SER A 58 3.08 -1.82 -14.50
N ARG A 59 2.34 -1.01 -15.26
CA ARG A 59 2.34 -1.06 -16.74
C ARG A 59 3.45 -0.20 -17.36
N GLY A 60 4.40 0.30 -16.56
CA GLY A 60 5.48 1.17 -17.02
C GLY A 60 5.09 2.61 -17.32
N TYR A 61 3.81 2.98 -17.14
CA TYR A 61 3.35 4.36 -17.28
C TYR A 61 3.59 5.15 -16.02
N LYS A 62 3.93 6.44 -16.18
CA LYS A 62 4.05 7.37 -15.06
C LYS A 62 2.77 7.34 -14.21
N TRP A 63 2.92 6.98 -12.95
CA TRP A 63 1.83 6.96 -11.98
C TRP A 63 1.45 8.41 -11.65
N LYS A 64 0.20 8.80 -11.94
CA LYS A 64 -0.31 10.17 -11.68
C LYS A 64 -1.26 10.29 -10.48
N ILE A 65 -1.87 9.17 -10.08
CA ILE A 65 -2.86 9.13 -9.00
C ILE A 65 -2.16 9.26 -7.63
N PRO A 66 -2.77 9.92 -6.63
CA PRO A 66 -2.23 9.92 -5.27
C PRO A 66 -2.09 8.51 -4.68
N ILE A 67 -0.98 8.21 -3.99
CA ILE A 67 -0.66 6.85 -3.51
C ILE A 67 -1.75 6.31 -2.57
N PHE A 68 -2.14 7.08 -1.55
CA PHE A 68 -3.20 6.64 -0.62
C PHE A 68 -4.56 6.45 -1.31
N GLY A 69 -4.85 7.25 -2.34
CA GLY A 69 -6.05 7.09 -3.13
C GLY A 69 -6.05 5.75 -3.87
N TYR A 70 -4.91 5.37 -4.46
CA TYR A 70 -4.74 4.08 -5.10
C TYR A 70 -4.85 2.92 -4.10
N LEU A 71 -4.11 2.96 -2.99
CA LEU A 71 -4.10 1.88 -1.99
C LEU A 71 -5.50 1.57 -1.42
N LYS A 72 -6.31 2.61 -1.16
CA LYS A 72 -7.69 2.46 -0.67
C LYS A 72 -8.64 1.80 -1.67
N ASN A 73 -8.36 1.97 -2.96
CA ASN A 73 -9.20 1.48 -4.05
C ASN A 73 -8.62 0.23 -4.72
N MET A 74 -7.66 -0.43 -4.08
CA MET A 74 -7.16 -1.71 -4.56
C MET A 74 -8.24 -2.78 -4.55
N HIS A 75 -8.14 -3.68 -5.51
CA HIS A 75 -9.05 -4.80 -5.67
C HIS A 75 -8.25 -6.11 -5.80
N LYS A 76 -8.79 -7.19 -5.24
CA LYS A 76 -8.29 -8.55 -5.37
C LYS A 76 -9.49 -9.42 -5.67
N ASP A 77 -9.35 -10.30 -6.65
CA ASP A 77 -10.37 -11.26 -7.07
C ASP A 77 -11.74 -10.61 -7.39
N GLY A 78 -11.72 -9.42 -7.99
CA GLY A 78 -12.93 -8.70 -8.43
C GLY A 78 -13.60 -7.85 -7.35
N GLU A 79 -13.01 -7.76 -6.16
CA GLU A 79 -13.62 -7.09 -5.01
C GLU A 79 -12.70 -6.06 -4.36
N TYR A 80 -13.31 -5.00 -3.82
CA TYR A 80 -12.59 -3.89 -3.22
C TYR A 80 -12.08 -4.22 -1.82
N PHE A 81 -10.83 -3.87 -1.55
CA PHE A 81 -10.16 -4.14 -0.26
C PHE A 81 -10.91 -3.57 0.93
N HIS A 82 -11.48 -2.38 0.78
CA HIS A 82 -12.23 -1.72 1.85
C HIS A 82 -13.52 -2.47 2.25
N ARG A 83 -13.95 -3.51 1.52
CA ARG A 83 -15.08 -4.37 1.94
C ARG A 83 -14.62 -5.54 2.82
N TYR A 84 -13.36 -5.97 2.65
CA TYR A 84 -12.81 -7.18 3.28
C TYR A 84 -12.00 -6.86 4.53
N TYR A 85 -11.20 -5.80 4.46
CA TYR A 85 -10.27 -5.43 5.54
C TYR A 85 -10.89 -4.42 6.50
N LYS A 86 -10.76 -4.70 7.79
CA LYS A 86 -11.19 -3.84 8.89
C LYS A 86 -10.09 -3.77 9.94
N ASN A 87 -9.81 -2.57 10.43
CA ASN A 87 -8.75 -2.29 11.42
C ASN A 87 -7.39 -2.86 11.01
N CYS A 88 -7.06 -2.81 9.72
CA CYS A 88 -5.82 -3.35 9.16
C CYS A 88 -4.78 -2.25 8.92
N LYS A 89 -3.49 -2.64 8.95
CA LYS A 89 -2.38 -1.81 8.51
C LYS A 89 -1.84 -2.33 7.18
N PHE A 90 -1.78 -1.47 6.17
CA PHE A 90 -1.27 -1.77 4.83
C PHE A 90 0.12 -1.15 4.66
N PHE A 91 1.13 -1.96 4.37
CA PHE A 91 2.50 -1.50 4.13
C PHE A 91 2.87 -1.70 2.67
N ALA A 92 2.97 -0.62 1.91
CA ALA A 92 3.41 -0.63 0.52
C ALA A 92 4.91 -0.30 0.44
N ILE A 93 5.69 -1.21 -0.12
CA ILE A 93 7.14 -1.08 -0.24
C ILE A 93 7.54 -1.30 -1.69
N VAL A 94 8.48 -0.49 -2.16
CA VAL A 94 9.14 -0.71 -3.43
C VAL A 94 10.59 -1.10 -3.15
N ASP A 95 10.98 -2.29 -3.59
CA ASP A 95 12.37 -2.77 -3.64
C ASP A 95 12.98 -2.42 -4.99
#